data_AF-A0A538BHX7-F1
#
_entry.id   AF-A0A538BHX7-F1
#
_cell.length_a   1.000
_cell.length_b   1.000
_cell.length_c   1.000
_cell.angle_alpha   90.00
_cell.angle_beta   90.00
_cell.angle_gamma   90.00
#
_symmetry.space_group_name_H-M   'P 1'
#
loop_
_entity.id
_entity.type
_entity.pdbx_description
1 polymer ?
#
loop_
_entity_poly.entity_id
_entity_poly.type
_entity_poly.pdbx_seq_one_letter_code
_entity_poly.pdbx_strand_id
1 'polypeptide(L)' 'MSSWPARMGVRTGARPSFAAIAEEHLDAVYRYLLLMTRNRTVAEDLTSDTFEKAFRS' A
#
# COMPACT_ATOMS: atom_id res chain seq x y z
N MET A 1 5.08 -25.17 41.55
CA MET A 1 4.69 -25.77 40.26
C MET A 1 4.24 -24.67 39.33
N SER A 2 5.14 -24.31 38.45
CA SER A 2 4.96 -23.33 37.39
C SER A 2 3.89 -23.80 36.41
N SER A 3 2.98 -22.92 36.00
CA SER A 3 3.04 -22.44 34.62
C SER A 3 2.08 -21.28 34.47
N TRP A 4 2.64 -20.17 33.99
CA TRP A 4 1.90 -19.08 33.39
C TRP A 4 1.88 -19.41 31.88
N PRO A 5 0.72 -19.67 31.24
CA PRO A 5 0.73 -19.86 29.79
C PRO A 5 -0.37 -19.03 29.12
N ALA A 6 -0.47 -17.76 29.47
CA ALA A 6 -1.00 -16.76 28.56
C ALA A 6 0.19 -16.03 27.93
N ARG A 7 0.99 -16.82 27.20
CA ARG A 7 1.76 -16.42 26.03
C ARG A 7 1.24 -15.09 25.50
N MET A 8 2.04 -14.03 25.75
CA MET A 8 2.07 -12.82 24.93
C MET A 8 1.69 -13.22 23.52
N GLY A 9 0.44 -12.98 23.14
CA GLY A 9 0.01 -13.14 21.77
C GLY A 9 0.90 -12.20 21.01
N VAL A 10 1.89 -12.75 20.32
CA VAL A 10 2.69 -12.02 19.34
C VAL A 10 1.64 -11.29 18.52
N ARG A 11 1.60 -9.96 18.65
CA ARG A 11 0.98 -9.11 17.65
C ARG A 11 1.84 -9.33 16.42
N THR A 12 1.59 -10.44 15.73
CA THR A 12 2.03 -10.59 14.36
C THR A 12 1.33 -9.43 13.68
N GLY A 13 2.08 -8.34 13.49
CA GLY A 13 1.58 -7.16 12.80
C GLY A 13 1.19 -7.66 11.44
N ALA A 14 -0.11 -7.93 11.26
CA ALA A 14 -0.63 -8.44 10.01
C ALA A 14 -0.17 -7.47 8.94
N ARG A 15 0.51 -7.98 7.90
CA ARG A 15 0.87 -7.14 6.77
C ARG A 15 -0.42 -6.49 6.25
N PRO A 16 -0.42 -5.17 6.02
CA PRO A 16 -1.60 -4.51 5.48
C PRO A 16 -1.98 -5.16 4.15
N SER A 17 -3.28 -5.24 3.89
CA SER A 17 -3.77 -5.73 2.59
C SER A 17 -3.29 -4.79 1.49
N PHE A 18 -3.21 -5.28 0.25
CA PHE A 18 -2.88 -4.43 -0.89
C PHE A 18 -3.84 -3.24 -1.02
N ALA A 19 -5.14 -3.45 -0.76
CA ALA A 19 -6.13 -2.38 -0.77
C ALA A 19 -5.81 -1.27 0.26
N ALA A 20 -5.42 -1.64 1.49
CA ALA A 20 -5.05 -0.66 2.51
C ALA A 20 -3.79 0.13 2.12
N ILE A 21 -2.80 -0.52 1.50
CA ILE A 21 -1.60 0.13 0.97
C ILE A 21 -1.96 1.09 -0.18
N ALA A 22 -2.86 0.66 -1.07
CA ALA A 22 -3.32 1.48 -2.19
C ALA A 22 -4.07 2.73 -1.70
N GLU A 23 -5.01 2.57 -0.78
CA GLU A 23 -5.73 3.69 -0.16
C GLU A 23 -4.78 4.69 0.51
N GLU A 24 -3.72 4.21 1.16
CA GLU A 24 -2.71 5.05 1.82
C GLU A 24 -1.86 5.84 0.81
N HIS A 25 -1.52 5.26 -0.35
CA HIS A 25 -0.50 5.81 -1.25
C HIS A 25 -1.02 6.35 -2.58
N LEU A 26 -2.27 6.11 -2.96
CA LEU A 26 -2.79 6.50 -4.28
C LEU A 26 -2.66 7.99 -4.54
N ASP A 27 -3.04 8.85 -3.59
CA ASP A 27 -2.93 10.31 -3.74
C ASP A 27 -1.47 10.77 -3.83
N ALA A 28 -0.56 10.18 -3.05
CA ALA A 28 0.86 10.52 -3.08
C ALA A 28 1.51 10.14 -4.42
N VAL A 29 1.23 8.94 -4.93
CA VAL A 29 1.72 8.46 -6.23
C VAL A 29 1.16 9.33 -7.36
N TYR A 30 -0.14 9.60 -7.35
CA TYR A 30 -0.78 10.46 -8.34
C TYR A 30 -0.18 11.87 -8.37
N ARG A 31 0.01 12.51 -7.20
CA ARG A 31 0.61 13.85 -7.11
C ARG A 31 2.06 13.87 -7.57
N TYR A 32 2.83 12.83 -7.24
CA TYR A 32 4.20 12.69 -7.72
C TYR A 32 4.24 12.59 -9.25
N LEU A 33 3.37 11.75 -9.84
CA LEU A 33 3.31 11.60 -11.28
C LEU A 33 2.80 12.87 -11.97
N LEU A 34 1.82 13.56 -11.39
CA LEU A 34 1.34 14.85 -11.89
C LEU A 34 2.44 15.92 -11.89
N LEU A 35 3.27 15.95 -10.83
CA LEU A 35 4.42 16.85 -10.75
C LEU A 35 5.43 16.59 -11.87
N MET A 36 5.67 15.33 -12.19
CA MET A 36 6.65 14.89 -13.18
C MET A 36 6.16 15.07 -14.62
N THR A 37 4.90 14.76 -14.90
CA THR A 37 4.36 14.76 -16.27
C THR A 37 3.77 16.10 -16.67
N ARG A 38 3.33 16.90 -15.67
CA ARG A 38 2.51 18.12 -15.87
C ARG A 38 1.28 17.88 -16.75
N ASN A 39 0.82 16.63 -16.83
CA ASN A 39 -0.33 16.21 -17.61
C ASN A 39 -1.20 15.27 -16.76
N ARG A 40 -2.44 15.71 -16.52
CA ARG A 40 -3.39 14.99 -15.66
C ARG A 40 -3.73 13.61 -16.19
N THR A 41 -4.08 13.49 -17.47
CA THR A 41 -4.45 12.21 -18.07
C THR A 41 -3.30 11.21 -17.99
N VAL A 42 -2.08 11.65 -18.34
CA VAL A 42 -0.90 10.78 -18.26
C VAL A 42 -0.61 10.36 -16.80
N ALA A 43 -0.83 11.24 -15.83
CA ALA A 43 -0.64 10.90 -14.42
C ALA A 43 -1.69 9.90 -13.91
N GLU A 44 -2.95 10.02 -14.32
CA GLU A 44 -4.03 9.08 -13.98
C GLU A 44 -3.74 7.68 -14.56
N ASP A 45 -3.33 7.61 -15.82
CA ASP A 45 -2.97 6.35 -16.50
C ASP A 45 -1.78 5.67 -15.81
N LEU A 46 -0.69 6.41 -15.59
CA LEU A 46 0.52 5.86 -14.94
C LEU A 46 0.27 5.42 -13.50
N THR A 47 -0.62 6.10 -12.78
CA THR A 47 -1.01 5.69 -11.42
C THR A 47 -1.70 4.33 -11.47
N SER A 48 -2.67 4.17 -12.38
CA SER A 48 -3.41 2.91 -12.56
C SER A 48 -2.48 1.76 -12.95
N ASP A 49 -1.61 1.97 -13.94
CA ASP A 49 -0.60 1.00 -14.38
C ASP A 49 0.32 0.56 -13.24
N THR A 50 0.72 1.49 -12.37
CA THR A 50 1.64 1.21 -11.27
C THR A 50 1.00 0.27 -10.26
N PHE A 51 -0.23 0.56 -9.82
CA PHE A 51 -0.94 -0.31 -8.88
C PHE A 51 -1.37 -1.63 -9.52
N GLU A 52 -1.73 -1.66 -10.80
CA GLU A 52 -2.00 -2.94 -11.48
C GLU A 52 -0.76 -3.84 -11.52
N LYS A 53 0.41 -3.27 -11.87
CA LYS A 53 1.68 -4.02 -11.87
C LYS A 53 2.03 -4.54 -10.49
N ALA A 54 1.91 -3.70 -9.46
CA ALA A 54 2.19 -4.08 -8.08
C ALA A 54 1.19 -5.12 -7.53
N PHE A 55 -0.04 -5.14 -8.03
CA PHE A 55 -1.03 -6.15 -7.67
C PHE A 55 -0.74 -7.52 -8.29
N ARG A 56 -0.17 -7.54 -9.50
CA ARG A 56 0.15 -8.76 -10.25
C ARG A 56 1.47 -9.42 -9.83
N SER A 57 2.33 -8.71 -9.10
CA SER A 57 3.67 -9.16 -8.71
C SER A 57 3.71 -9.97 -7.42
#